data_AF-A0AAD9WQH3-F1
#
_entry.id   AF-A0AAD9WQH3-F1
#
_cell.length_a   1.000
_cell.length_b   1.000
_cell.length_c   1.000
_cell.angle_alpha   90.00
_cell.angle_beta   90.00
_cell.angle_gamma   90.00
#
_symmetry.space_group_name_H-M   'P 1'
#
loop_
_entity.id
_entity.type
_entity.pdbx_description
1 polymer ?
#
loop_
_entity_poly.entity_id
_entity_poly.type
_entity_poly.pdbx_seq_one_letter_code
_entity_poly.pdbx_strand_id
1 'polypeptide(L)'
;MQFLHSYRATLRNPIISLYGFHFNKTLIHIHFHCFCSQKNPPQLSLSLPPMPPKIVTEYAKSDRSLCKKCSKAISQTAPRLGSVLKNRGGFDTIHWHHLECFPFNSEPIDSVESIQGFSSLQSGDQEALKKLVVEGKNSAEEVSDESKEGSQQLKQLMVQVTNDDRDEVGLEERIQKKLENPPPQQPNTPRIIAEYAKSDRSSCKRCSKMISKKALRLGSVVRDPRGFESAKWHHVDCFPFTSEPIDFAESIQGFSSLESGDQEALKKLVVECKNSTEVQVTDKDRDEVELEERSLKRSKLSTPSREDNLEMVFSVSDIKDNYKDAKLLPNWKAFRTIIFLERDDGLHDSKKIAAFDFDGCLVNTSVKRIGADAWSLMYSSVPEKLQRLYNDGYKLVIFTNESNIDRWIKQRQKAVDSKIGRLSNFIKRVKVPIQVFIGCGIGNGKAEDPFRKPKPGMWRIMEKHFNSGISIDMDQSFYVGDAAGRNKDHSDADIKFAQAIGLKFYVPEEYFGS
;
A
#
# COMPACT_ATOMS: atom_id res chain seq x y z
N MET A 1 79.17 23.61 -4.66
CA MET A 1 78.38 24.66 -5.35
C MET A 1 76.98 24.64 -4.73
N GLN A 2 76.70 25.42 -3.68
CA GLN A 2 76.08 26.77 -3.69
C GLN A 2 74.78 26.78 -4.53
N PHE A 3 73.59 27.06 -3.99
CA PHE A 3 73.22 28.33 -3.33
C PHE A 3 72.14 28.19 -2.25
N LEU A 4 72.32 28.99 -1.18
CA LEU A 4 71.31 29.44 -0.21
C LEU A 4 70.33 30.43 -0.86
N HIS A 5 69.10 30.51 -0.35
CA HIS A 5 68.51 31.79 0.10
C HIS A 5 67.36 31.58 1.08
N SER A 6 67.53 32.16 2.27
CA SER A 6 66.50 32.43 3.27
C SER A 6 65.99 33.86 3.04
N TYR A 7 64.70 34.10 3.23
CA TYR A 7 64.20 35.42 3.61
C TYR A 7 63.27 35.31 4.82
N ARG A 8 63.59 36.13 5.81
CA ARG A 8 62.97 36.29 7.13
C ARG A 8 62.92 37.80 7.37
N ALA A 9 61.77 38.36 7.79
CA ALA A 9 61.63 39.64 8.51
C ALA A 9 60.12 39.89 8.77
N THR A 10 59.56 39.74 9.98
CA THR A 10 59.52 40.68 11.15
C THR A 10 58.59 41.87 10.93
N LEU A 11 57.79 42.43 11.85
CA LEU A 11 57.45 42.26 13.29
C LEU A 11 56.29 43.26 13.56
N ARG A 12 55.38 42.99 14.51
CA ARG A 12 54.93 43.91 15.61
C ARG A 12 53.63 43.44 16.29
N ASN A 13 53.77 42.96 17.53
CA ASN A 13 52.81 43.09 18.65
C ASN A 13 52.98 44.50 19.29
N PRO A 14 52.21 45.00 20.30
CA PRO A 14 51.40 44.31 21.35
C PRO A 14 50.02 44.99 21.67
N ILE A 15 49.14 44.50 22.58
CA ILE A 15 48.97 44.84 24.03
C ILE A 15 47.82 43.94 24.57
N ILE A 16 48.03 42.97 25.48
CA ILE A 16 47.86 42.91 26.96
C ILE A 16 46.44 43.11 27.55
N SER A 17 45.89 42.05 28.18
CA SER A 17 45.47 41.93 29.61
C SER A 17 44.72 40.59 29.81
N LEU A 18 45.25 39.53 30.43
CA LEU A 18 45.21 39.16 31.88
C LEU A 18 43.81 39.33 32.50
N TYR A 19 43.13 38.32 33.07
CA TYR A 19 43.45 37.33 34.13
C TYR A 19 42.81 35.96 33.78
N GLY A 20 43.30 34.74 34.08
CA GLY A 20 44.13 34.23 35.17
C GLY A 20 43.23 33.61 36.25
N PHE A 21 42.99 32.28 36.27
CA PHE A 21 42.71 31.55 37.53
C PHE A 21 43.02 30.05 37.43
N HIS A 22 43.62 29.60 38.54
CA HIS A 22 44.32 28.35 38.81
C HIS A 22 43.42 27.12 38.95
N PHE A 23 44.01 25.97 38.60
CA PHE A 23 43.58 24.64 39.03
C PHE A 23 43.56 24.53 40.55
N ASN A 24 42.46 23.98 41.10
CA ASN A 24 42.48 23.35 42.42
C ASN A 24 41.72 22.02 42.37
N LYS A 25 42.46 20.95 42.65
CA LYS A 25 41.93 19.59 42.83
C LYS A 25 41.09 19.57 44.10
N THR A 26 39.80 19.26 43.98
CA THR A 26 38.99 18.80 45.12
C THR A 26 38.36 17.47 44.75
N LEU A 27 38.85 16.41 45.39
CA LEU A 27 38.19 15.11 45.48
C LEU A 27 36.78 15.32 46.03
N ILE A 28 35.75 15.05 45.24
CA ILE A 28 34.41 14.86 45.78
C ILE A 28 34.27 13.36 46.05
N HIS A 29 34.47 13.01 47.33
CA HIS A 29 34.09 11.73 47.91
C HIS A 29 32.56 11.61 47.84
N ILE A 30 32.04 10.83 46.89
CA ILE A 30 30.63 10.42 46.91
C ILE A 30 30.54 9.28 47.93
N HIS A 31 30.08 9.62 49.13
CA HIS A 31 29.73 8.65 50.16
C HIS A 31 28.57 7.77 49.66
N PHE A 32 28.83 6.48 49.45
CA PHE A 32 27.79 5.46 49.44
C PHE A 32 27.28 5.29 50.88
N HIS A 33 26.16 5.93 51.20
CA HIS A 33 25.37 5.53 52.36
C HIS A 33 24.35 4.48 51.92
N CYS A 34 24.68 3.22 52.22
CA CYS A 34 23.73 2.15 52.38
C CYS A 34 22.83 2.49 53.58
N PHE A 35 21.53 2.65 53.33
CA PHE A 35 20.50 2.55 54.37
C PHE A 35 19.43 1.58 53.88
N CYS A 36 19.50 0.36 54.39
CA CYS A 36 18.37 -0.56 54.39
C CYS A 36 17.37 -0.15 55.48
N SER A 37 16.10 -0.38 55.17
CA SER A 37 14.99 -0.60 56.10
C SER A 37 14.29 0.64 56.69
N GLN A 38 13.24 1.10 56.00
CA GLN A 38 11.99 1.49 56.64
C GLN A 38 10.81 0.91 55.86
N LYS A 39 9.96 0.17 56.59
CA LYS A 39 8.71 -0.41 56.12
C LYS A 39 7.66 0.69 55.92
N ASN A 40 6.89 0.57 54.83
CA ASN A 40 5.68 1.30 54.43
C ASN A 40 5.88 2.72 53.86
N PRO A 41 5.86 2.88 52.52
CA PRO A 41 5.62 4.20 51.92
C PRO A 41 4.13 4.60 52.05
N PRO A 42 3.81 5.90 52.20
CA PRO A 42 2.44 6.37 52.27
C PRO A 42 1.74 6.15 50.91
N GLN A 43 0.52 5.63 50.94
CA GLN A 43 -0.35 5.54 49.76
C GLN A 43 -0.69 6.95 49.27
N LEU A 44 0.08 7.45 48.31
CA LEU A 44 -0.40 8.48 47.40
C LEU A 44 -1.40 7.83 46.44
N SER A 45 -2.68 8.04 46.70
CA SER A 45 -3.74 7.78 45.73
C SER A 45 -3.56 8.72 44.54
N LEU A 46 -2.79 8.27 43.54
CA LEU A 46 -2.79 8.88 42.22
C LEU A 46 -4.18 8.62 41.62
N SER A 47 -5.05 9.62 41.68
CA SER A 47 -6.25 9.65 40.85
C SER A 47 -5.82 9.51 39.39
N LEU A 48 -6.26 8.44 38.74
CA LEU A 48 -6.10 8.27 37.30
C LEU A 48 -6.59 9.55 36.59
N PRO A 49 -5.88 10.04 35.56
CA PRO A 49 -6.38 11.14 34.76
C PRO A 49 -7.75 10.76 34.18
N PRO A 50 -8.71 11.70 34.08
CA PRO A 50 -10.02 11.43 33.51
C PRO A 50 -9.83 10.79 32.13
N MET A 51 -10.49 9.64 31.91
CA MET A 51 -10.51 9.01 30.59
C MET A 51 -10.96 10.05 29.56
N PRO A 52 -10.30 10.15 28.40
CA PRO A 52 -10.71 11.14 27.41
C PRO A 52 -12.13 10.86 26.96
N PRO A 53 -12.95 11.91 26.76
CA PRO A 53 -14.34 11.75 26.38
C PRO A 53 -14.42 11.06 25.02
N LYS A 54 -15.20 9.98 24.99
CA LYS A 54 -15.43 9.19 23.76
C LYS A 54 -16.27 9.95 22.74
N ILE A 55 -16.99 10.99 23.17
CA ILE A 55 -17.95 11.74 22.36
C ILE A 55 -17.77 13.25 22.59
N VAL A 56 -17.75 13.99 21.49
CA VAL A 56 -17.64 15.46 21.46
C VAL A 56 -18.81 16.07 20.68
N THR A 57 -19.19 17.29 21.02
CA THR A 57 -20.17 18.08 20.27
C THR A 57 -19.68 19.50 20.03
N GLU A 58 -19.98 20.07 18.86
CA GLU A 58 -19.73 21.47 18.53
C GLU A 58 -20.63 21.91 17.36
N TYR A 59 -20.68 23.22 17.11
CA TYR A 59 -21.16 23.76 15.85
C TYR A 59 -20.13 23.54 14.74
N ALA A 60 -20.59 23.09 13.57
CA ALA A 60 -19.73 22.85 12.42
C ALA A 60 -19.03 24.15 11.98
N LYS A 61 -17.70 24.18 12.06
CA LYS A 61 -16.88 25.35 11.68
C LYS A 61 -16.90 25.65 10.17
N SER A 62 -17.29 24.67 9.35
CA SER A 62 -17.47 24.76 7.89
C SER A 62 -18.35 23.62 7.41
N ASP A 63 -18.87 23.70 6.18
CA ASP A 63 -19.63 22.66 5.47
C ASP A 63 -18.81 21.46 4.97
N ARG A 64 -17.48 21.51 5.14
CA ARG A 64 -16.53 20.49 4.65
C ARG A 64 -16.62 19.13 5.36
N SER A 65 -17.29 19.04 6.51
CA SER A 65 -17.47 17.76 7.20
C SER A 65 -18.62 16.97 6.62
N LEU A 66 -18.39 15.70 6.29
CA LEU A 66 -19.41 14.77 5.86
C LEU A 66 -19.89 13.92 7.03
N CYS A 67 -21.19 13.74 7.15
CA CYS A 67 -21.78 12.83 8.12
C CYS A 67 -21.45 11.38 7.78
N LYS A 68 -20.92 10.62 8.74
CA LYS A 68 -20.49 9.23 8.53
C LYS A 68 -21.65 8.22 8.34
N LYS A 69 -22.89 8.57 8.72
CA LYS A 69 -24.08 7.73 8.49
C LYS A 69 -24.70 7.99 7.12
N CYS A 70 -25.04 9.24 6.80
CA CYS A 70 -25.79 9.57 5.57
C CYS A 70 -24.93 10.09 4.42
N SER A 71 -23.62 10.30 4.64
CA SER A 71 -22.66 10.84 3.66
C SER A 71 -22.95 12.26 3.13
N LYS A 72 -23.98 12.94 3.65
CA LYS A 72 -24.28 14.33 3.30
C LYS A 72 -23.38 15.30 4.08
N ALA A 73 -23.15 16.48 3.50
CA ALA A 73 -22.47 17.57 4.18
C ALA A 73 -23.22 18.01 5.44
N ILE A 74 -22.47 18.38 6.47
CA ILE A 74 -22.98 18.99 7.69
C ILE A 74 -22.77 20.49 7.52
N SER A 75 -23.86 21.24 7.36
CA SER A 75 -23.84 22.68 7.11
C SER A 75 -23.02 23.44 8.15
N GLN A 76 -22.33 24.50 7.74
CA GLN A 76 -21.67 25.42 8.66
C GLN A 76 -22.68 25.93 9.70
N THR A 77 -22.20 26.11 10.93
CA THR A 77 -22.98 26.46 12.14
C THR A 77 -24.09 25.48 12.53
N ALA A 78 -24.26 24.34 11.85
CA ALA A 78 -25.16 23.30 12.32
C ALA A 78 -24.50 22.52 13.48
N PRO A 79 -25.26 22.12 14.53
CA PRO A 79 -24.72 21.29 15.58
C PRO A 79 -24.33 19.91 15.02
N ARG A 80 -23.24 19.32 15.53
CA ARG A 80 -22.75 18.00 15.12
C ARG A 80 -22.16 17.22 16.30
N LEU A 81 -22.20 15.90 16.18
CA LEU A 81 -21.64 14.96 17.15
C LEU A 81 -20.46 14.19 16.55
N GLY A 82 -19.42 14.01 17.35
CA GLY A 82 -18.18 13.35 16.95
C GLY A 82 -17.83 12.23 17.90
N SER A 83 -17.60 11.01 17.40
CA SER A 83 -16.94 9.96 18.18
C SER A 83 -15.43 10.06 18.02
N VAL A 84 -14.71 10.09 19.14
CA VAL A 84 -13.25 10.24 19.20
C VAL A 84 -12.60 8.86 19.15
N LEU A 85 -11.90 8.58 18.05
CA LEU A 85 -11.19 7.32 17.84
C LEU A 85 -9.69 7.54 18.06
N LYS A 86 -9.12 6.78 19.01
CA LYS A 86 -7.67 6.74 19.23
C LYS A 86 -7.01 5.81 18.23
N ASN A 87 -6.15 6.37 17.36
CA ASN A 87 -5.31 5.56 16.50
C ASN A 87 -4.06 5.08 17.24
N ARG A 88 -3.50 3.93 16.83
CA ARG A 88 -2.24 3.37 17.37
C ARG A 88 -1.03 4.34 17.30
N GLY A 89 -1.13 5.42 16.52
CA GLY A 89 -0.12 6.48 16.39
C GLY A 89 -0.30 7.68 17.33
N GLY A 90 -1.23 7.64 18.30
CA GLY A 90 -1.37 8.68 19.33
C GLY A 90 -2.12 9.96 18.90
N PHE A 91 -2.72 9.97 17.70
CA PHE A 91 -3.57 11.08 17.23
C PHE A 91 -5.05 10.69 17.27
N ASP A 92 -5.87 11.59 17.83
CA ASP A 92 -7.32 11.43 17.92
C ASP A 92 -7.98 11.80 16.58
N THR A 93 -8.78 10.89 16.02
CA THR A 93 -9.59 11.13 14.82
C THR A 93 -11.06 11.20 15.19
N ILE A 94 -11.77 12.22 14.74
CA ILE A 94 -13.18 12.43 15.07
C ILE A 94 -14.08 12.04 13.90
N HIS A 95 -15.00 11.11 14.13
CA HIS A 95 -16.04 10.73 13.18
C HIS A 95 -17.29 11.58 13.38
N TRP A 96 -17.48 12.58 12.52
CA TRP A 96 -18.61 13.52 12.60
C TRP A 96 -19.91 12.97 12.02
N HIS A 97 -21.03 13.30 12.67
CA HIS A 97 -22.40 12.96 12.30
C HIS A 97 -23.32 14.18 12.50
N HIS A 98 -24.43 14.25 11.75
CA HIS A 98 -25.58 15.08 12.16
C HIS A 98 -26.14 14.54 13.49
N LEU A 99 -26.87 15.37 14.24
CA LEU A 99 -27.46 14.99 15.54
C LEU A 99 -28.33 13.73 15.42
N GLU A 100 -29.28 13.73 14.48
CA GLU A 100 -30.19 12.60 14.20
C GLU A 100 -29.48 11.40 13.55
N CYS A 101 -28.26 11.60 13.06
CA CYS A 101 -27.49 10.58 12.38
C CYS A 101 -26.48 9.87 13.30
N PHE A 102 -26.33 10.31 14.54
CA PHE A 102 -25.38 9.72 15.45
C PHE A 102 -25.91 8.36 15.98
N PRO A 103 -25.09 7.29 15.98
CA PRO A 103 -25.53 5.97 16.40
C PRO A 103 -25.52 5.83 17.93
N PHE A 104 -26.52 6.40 18.59
CA PHE A 104 -26.68 6.33 20.05
C PHE A 104 -26.82 4.90 20.59
N ASN A 105 -27.19 3.93 19.75
CA ASN A 105 -27.40 2.53 20.13
C ASN A 105 -26.09 1.71 20.21
N SER A 106 -24.96 2.27 19.77
CA SER A 106 -23.66 1.54 19.76
C SER A 106 -22.72 1.87 20.92
N GLU A 107 -23.00 2.91 21.71
CA GLU A 107 -22.15 3.36 22.84
C GLU A 107 -23.05 3.85 23.99
N PRO A 108 -22.96 3.29 25.22
CA PRO A 108 -23.73 3.80 26.35
C PRO A 108 -23.25 5.21 26.74
N ILE A 109 -24.15 6.18 26.68
CA ILE A 109 -23.94 7.54 27.20
C ILE A 109 -24.52 7.59 28.62
N ASP A 110 -23.64 7.76 29.60
CA ASP A 110 -23.99 7.81 31.02
C ASP A 110 -24.80 9.08 31.36
N SER A 111 -24.39 10.25 30.81
CA SER A 111 -25.11 11.52 30.93
C SER A 111 -24.85 12.40 29.69
N VAL A 112 -25.87 13.07 29.15
CA VAL A 112 -25.70 14.01 28.01
C VAL A 112 -24.81 15.19 28.40
N GLU A 113 -24.87 15.57 29.67
CA GLU A 113 -24.08 16.61 30.31
C GLU A 113 -22.58 16.28 30.36
N SER A 114 -22.20 15.01 30.24
CA SER A 114 -20.78 14.60 30.16
C SER A 114 -20.17 14.67 28.76
N ILE A 115 -20.96 15.01 27.73
CA ILE A 115 -20.47 15.17 26.36
C ILE A 115 -19.61 16.43 26.29
N GLN A 116 -18.37 16.29 25.85
CA GLN A 116 -17.46 17.43 25.72
C GLN A 116 -18.01 18.44 24.69
N GLY A 117 -18.16 19.69 25.11
CA GLY A 117 -18.70 20.78 24.28
C GLY A 117 -20.21 20.99 24.39
N PHE A 118 -20.92 20.16 25.19
CA PHE A 118 -22.36 20.27 25.39
C PHE A 118 -22.80 21.62 25.95
N SER A 119 -22.10 22.12 26.98
CA SER A 119 -22.36 23.41 27.62
C SER A 119 -22.19 24.61 26.68
N SER A 120 -21.53 24.42 25.54
CA SER A 120 -21.28 25.47 24.53
C SER A 120 -22.35 25.54 23.44
N LEU A 121 -23.32 24.60 23.43
CA LEU A 121 -24.48 24.64 22.54
C LEU A 121 -25.52 25.63 23.05
N GLN A 122 -26.34 26.18 22.15
CA GLN A 122 -27.52 26.98 22.52
C GLN A 122 -28.56 26.11 23.25
N SER A 123 -29.36 26.72 24.12
CA SER A 123 -30.35 26.02 24.96
C SER A 123 -31.31 25.13 24.17
N GLY A 124 -31.76 25.58 22.99
CA GLY A 124 -32.63 24.77 22.11
C GLY A 124 -31.93 23.52 21.56
N ASP A 125 -30.65 23.61 21.19
CA ASP A 125 -29.86 22.48 20.70
C ASP A 125 -29.48 21.51 21.83
N GLN A 126 -29.29 22.03 23.05
CA GLN A 126 -29.09 21.21 24.25
C GLN A 126 -30.33 20.36 24.53
N GLU A 127 -31.54 20.95 24.46
CA GLU A 127 -32.80 20.22 24.62
C GLU A 127 -33.04 19.21 23.51
N ALA A 128 -32.74 19.56 22.25
CA ALA A 128 -32.84 18.65 21.12
C ALA A 128 -31.92 17.43 21.29
N LEU A 129 -30.69 17.62 21.76
CA LEU A 129 -29.76 16.53 22.02
C LEU A 129 -30.23 15.65 23.20
N LYS A 130 -30.74 16.25 24.28
CA LYS A 130 -31.34 15.50 25.40
C LYS A 130 -32.49 14.62 24.93
N LYS A 131 -33.36 15.15 24.08
CA LYS A 131 -34.50 14.42 23.51
C LYS A 131 -34.04 13.24 22.63
N LEU A 132 -33.07 13.45 21.74
CA LEU A 132 -32.54 12.40 20.87
C LEU A 132 -31.86 11.24 21.61
N VAL A 133 -31.20 11.53 22.74
CA VAL A 133 -30.57 10.49 23.57
C VAL A 133 -31.62 9.64 24.30
N VAL A 134 -32.73 10.25 24.72
CA VAL A 134 -33.87 9.52 25.32
C VAL A 134 -34.59 8.68 24.27
N GLU A 135 -34.86 9.25 23.09
CA GLU A 135 -35.51 8.53 21.98
C GLU A 135 -34.65 7.37 21.44
N GLY A 136 -33.33 7.54 21.40
CA GLY A 136 -32.38 6.48 21.04
C GLY A 136 -32.40 5.30 22.01
N LYS A 137 -32.57 5.56 23.32
CA LYS A 137 -32.70 4.51 24.36
C LYS A 137 -34.05 3.78 24.26
N ASN A 138 -35.16 4.50 24.02
CA ASN A 138 -36.50 3.89 23.92
C ASN A 138 -36.70 3.06 22.64
N SER A 139 -36.00 3.38 21.55
CA SER A 139 -36.02 2.58 20.32
C SER A 139 -35.40 1.17 20.47
N ALA A 140 -34.72 0.88 21.58
CA ALA A 140 -34.23 -0.45 21.93
C ALA A 140 -35.23 -1.26 22.78
N GLU A 141 -36.20 -0.62 23.43
CA GLU A 141 -37.26 -1.29 24.21
C GLU A 141 -38.55 -1.51 23.39
N GLU A 142 -38.85 -0.64 22.41
CA GLU A 142 -40.08 -0.74 21.58
C GLU A 142 -40.00 -1.72 20.39
N VAL A 143 -38.88 -2.41 20.15
CA VAL A 143 -38.80 -3.51 19.15
C VAL A 143 -39.19 -4.86 19.78
N SER A 144 -39.84 -4.86 20.96
CA SER A 144 -40.23 -6.07 21.68
C SER A 144 -41.74 -6.32 21.82
N ASP A 145 -42.62 -5.46 21.32
CA ASP A 145 -44.08 -5.69 21.35
C ASP A 145 -44.76 -5.19 20.08
N GLU A 146 -44.88 -6.07 19.07
CA GLU A 146 -46.03 -6.24 18.15
C GLU A 146 -45.65 -7.14 16.96
N SER A 147 -45.52 -8.43 17.23
CA SER A 147 -45.87 -9.53 16.31
C SER A 147 -45.71 -10.86 17.05
N LYS A 148 -46.43 -11.01 18.17
CA LYS A 148 -46.82 -12.31 18.69
C LYS A 148 -48.02 -12.79 17.88
N GLU A 149 -47.75 -13.55 16.83
CA GLU A 149 -48.62 -14.63 16.37
C GLU A 149 -47.77 -15.54 15.48
N GLY A 150 -47.18 -16.58 16.10
CA GLY A 150 -46.28 -17.50 15.39
C GLY A 150 -45.30 -18.30 16.26
N SER A 151 -45.25 -18.10 17.58
CA SER A 151 -44.37 -18.90 18.44
C SER A 151 -45.04 -19.35 19.76
N GLN A 152 -46.28 -19.85 19.63
CA GLN A 152 -46.99 -20.54 20.71
C GLN A 152 -46.80 -22.07 20.67
N GLN A 153 -45.79 -22.57 19.95
CA GLN A 153 -45.45 -24.01 19.92
C GLN A 153 -44.07 -24.36 20.48
N LEU A 154 -43.30 -23.39 20.99
CA LEU A 154 -41.93 -23.62 21.48
C LEU A 154 -41.65 -23.12 22.89
N LYS A 155 -42.66 -22.68 23.65
CA LYS A 155 -42.54 -22.28 25.07
C LYS A 155 -43.21 -23.23 26.06
N GLN A 156 -43.63 -24.41 25.62
CA GLN A 156 -44.09 -25.48 26.50
C GLN A 156 -43.10 -26.63 26.50
N LEU A 157 -41.82 -26.35 26.75
CA LEU A 157 -40.80 -27.32 27.17
C LEU A 157 -39.51 -26.55 27.40
N MET A 158 -39.35 -25.99 28.61
CA MET A 158 -38.09 -25.77 29.33
C MET A 158 -38.33 -24.81 30.51
N VAL A 159 -39.12 -25.27 31.48
CA VAL A 159 -38.87 -24.99 32.89
C VAL A 159 -38.60 -26.35 33.51
N GLN A 160 -37.56 -26.42 34.35
CA GLN A 160 -36.98 -27.58 35.03
C GLN A 160 -35.82 -28.23 34.27
N VAL A 161 -34.64 -27.62 34.39
CA VAL A 161 -33.42 -28.40 34.60
C VAL A 161 -33.05 -28.24 36.07
N THR A 162 -33.28 -29.29 36.85
CA THR A 162 -32.44 -29.60 37.99
C THR A 162 -32.01 -31.06 37.88
N ASN A 163 -30.69 -31.22 37.87
CA ASN A 163 -29.90 -32.36 38.31
C ASN A 163 -29.52 -33.45 37.29
N ASP A 164 -28.20 -33.61 37.26
CA ASP A 164 -27.38 -34.81 37.08
C ASP A 164 -27.21 -35.49 35.71
N ASP A 165 -25.92 -35.51 35.35
CA ASP A 165 -25.15 -36.55 34.65
C ASP A 165 -25.47 -36.97 33.20
N ARG A 166 -24.35 -37.01 32.45
CA ARG A 166 -23.93 -37.95 31.39
C ARG A 166 -24.01 -37.56 29.91
N ASP A 167 -22.83 -37.74 29.30
CA ASP A 167 -22.51 -38.16 27.92
C ASP A 167 -22.23 -37.10 26.83
N GLU A 168 -20.97 -36.66 26.79
CA GLU A 168 -20.26 -36.11 25.62
C GLU A 168 -20.04 -37.19 24.55
N VAL A 169 -20.99 -37.42 23.63
CA VAL A 169 -20.67 -37.97 22.28
C VAL A 169 -21.76 -37.53 21.31
N GLY A 170 -21.50 -36.56 20.44
CA GLY A 170 -22.48 -36.21 19.38
C GLY A 170 -22.31 -34.86 18.69
N LEU A 171 -21.43 -33.99 19.19
CA LEU A 171 -21.20 -32.68 18.55
C LEU A 171 -20.10 -32.73 17.46
N GLU A 172 -19.16 -33.66 17.56
CA GLU A 172 -18.06 -33.78 16.58
C GLU A 172 -18.50 -34.41 15.25
N GLU A 173 -19.51 -35.29 15.25
CA GLU A 173 -20.01 -35.93 14.02
C GLU A 173 -20.86 -35.00 13.12
N ARG A 174 -21.43 -33.92 13.68
CA ARG A 174 -22.22 -32.93 12.93
C ARG A 174 -21.38 -31.83 12.29
N ILE A 175 -20.16 -31.60 12.78
CA ILE A 175 -19.24 -30.60 12.22
C ILE A 175 -18.55 -31.19 10.97
N GLN A 176 -18.21 -32.49 10.99
CA GLN A 176 -17.52 -33.14 9.87
C GLN A 176 -18.38 -33.27 8.60
N LYS A 177 -19.72 -33.46 8.73
CA LYS A 177 -20.63 -33.60 7.58
C LYS A 177 -20.99 -32.29 6.86
N LYS A 178 -20.62 -31.11 7.41
CA LYS A 178 -20.84 -29.80 6.78
C LYS A 178 -19.63 -29.30 5.97
N LEU A 179 -18.49 -30.00 6.04
CA LEU A 179 -17.27 -29.63 5.30
C LEU A 179 -17.09 -30.37 3.97
N GLU A 180 -17.94 -31.35 3.63
CA GLU A 180 -17.66 -32.24 2.49
C GLU A 180 -18.37 -31.91 1.17
N ASN A 181 -19.37 -31.01 1.11
CA ASN A 181 -20.00 -30.66 -0.19
C ASN A 181 -20.63 -29.24 -0.22
N PRO A 182 -19.92 -28.19 -0.64
CA PRO A 182 -20.56 -26.92 -0.99
C PRO A 182 -21.24 -26.99 -2.37
N PRO A 183 -22.39 -26.31 -2.57
CA PRO A 183 -23.11 -26.30 -3.85
C PRO A 183 -22.28 -25.64 -4.95
N PRO A 184 -22.44 -26.06 -6.23
CA PRO A 184 -21.60 -25.60 -7.33
C PRO A 184 -21.76 -24.09 -7.54
N GLN A 185 -20.72 -23.33 -7.20
CA GLN A 185 -20.60 -21.93 -7.58
C GLN A 185 -20.38 -21.87 -9.09
N GLN A 186 -21.32 -21.25 -9.81
CA GLN A 186 -21.10 -20.94 -11.22
C GLN A 186 -19.95 -19.94 -11.35
N PRO A 187 -19.08 -20.08 -12.36
CA PRO A 187 -17.93 -19.20 -12.52
C PRO A 187 -18.42 -17.77 -12.75
N ASN A 188 -17.93 -16.83 -11.96
CA ASN A 188 -18.03 -15.39 -12.22
C ASN A 188 -17.18 -15.07 -13.46
N THR A 189 -17.67 -15.43 -14.64
CA THR A 189 -17.10 -14.93 -15.89
C THR A 189 -17.63 -13.52 -16.13
N PRO A 190 -16.74 -12.53 -16.33
CA PRO A 190 -17.14 -11.21 -16.80
C PRO A 190 -17.95 -11.32 -18.11
N ARG A 191 -19.08 -10.61 -18.17
CA ARG A 191 -19.97 -10.61 -19.34
C ARG A 191 -19.64 -9.39 -20.21
N ILE A 192 -19.34 -9.64 -21.48
CA ILE A 192 -19.02 -8.57 -22.46
C ILE A 192 -20.31 -8.18 -23.20
N ILE A 193 -20.57 -6.88 -23.24
CA ILE A 193 -21.73 -6.28 -23.91
C ILE A 193 -21.29 -5.32 -25.02
N ALA A 194 -22.00 -5.32 -26.14
CA ALA A 194 -21.85 -4.35 -27.23
C ALA A 194 -23.17 -3.59 -27.43
N GLU A 195 -23.11 -2.26 -27.48
CA GLU A 195 -24.26 -1.43 -27.84
C GLU A 195 -23.83 -0.08 -28.41
N TYR A 196 -24.75 0.61 -29.09
CA TYR A 196 -24.59 2.02 -29.41
C TYR A 196 -24.83 2.88 -28.16
N ALA A 197 -23.97 3.87 -27.94
CA ALA A 197 -24.04 4.74 -26.77
C ALA A 197 -25.38 5.49 -26.70
N LYS A 198 -26.18 5.21 -25.67
CA LYS A 198 -27.50 5.84 -25.47
C LYS A 198 -27.42 7.36 -25.20
N SER A 199 -26.28 7.81 -24.65
CA SER A 199 -25.94 9.22 -24.39
C SER A 199 -24.43 9.43 -24.48
N ASP A 200 -23.99 10.68 -24.42
CA ASP A 200 -22.59 11.15 -24.42
C ASP A 200 -21.95 11.19 -23.01
N ARG A 201 -22.67 10.73 -21.98
CA ARG A 201 -22.21 10.78 -20.58
C ARG A 201 -21.21 9.69 -20.20
N SER A 202 -21.01 8.69 -21.06
CA SER A 202 -20.06 7.62 -20.81
C SER A 202 -18.66 7.99 -21.26
N SER A 203 -17.67 7.77 -20.41
CA SER A 203 -16.24 7.92 -20.74
C SER A 203 -15.59 6.57 -21.01
N CYS A 204 -14.76 6.47 -22.05
CA CYS A 204 -13.93 5.30 -22.30
C CYS A 204 -12.93 5.07 -21.16
N LYS A 205 -12.90 3.89 -20.56
CA LYS A 205 -12.03 3.59 -19.42
C LYS A 205 -10.54 3.42 -19.76
N ARG A 206 -10.18 3.27 -21.04
CA ARG A 206 -8.78 3.23 -21.50
C ARG A 206 -8.21 4.61 -21.82
N CYS A 207 -8.86 5.36 -22.71
CA CYS A 207 -8.35 6.66 -23.16
C CYS A 207 -8.94 7.87 -22.41
N SER A 208 -9.89 7.64 -21.50
CA SER A 208 -10.58 8.68 -20.70
C SER A 208 -11.37 9.73 -21.50
N LYS A 209 -11.46 9.59 -22.83
CA LYS A 209 -12.29 10.47 -23.68
C LYS A 209 -13.77 10.07 -23.59
N MET A 210 -14.66 11.05 -23.81
CA MET A 210 -16.11 10.82 -23.87
C MET A 210 -16.45 9.97 -25.10
N ILE A 211 -17.41 9.05 -24.93
CA ILE A 211 -17.97 8.23 -26.00
C ILE A 211 -19.23 8.94 -26.49
N SER A 212 -19.21 9.42 -27.73
CA SER A 212 -20.32 10.15 -28.34
C SER A 212 -21.61 9.34 -28.38
N LYS A 213 -22.76 10.01 -28.24
CA LYS A 213 -24.08 9.39 -28.44
C LYS A 213 -24.15 8.70 -29.81
N LYS A 214 -24.75 7.51 -29.87
CA LYS A 214 -24.81 6.59 -31.02
C LYS A 214 -23.48 5.97 -31.47
N ALA A 215 -22.34 6.29 -30.85
CA ALA A 215 -21.09 5.59 -31.17
C ALA A 215 -21.12 4.16 -30.61
N LEU A 216 -20.60 3.20 -31.37
CA LEU A 216 -20.44 1.82 -30.91
C LEU A 216 -19.47 1.77 -29.72
N ARG A 217 -19.87 1.08 -28.65
CA ARG A 217 -19.06 0.91 -27.45
C ARG A 217 -19.17 -0.51 -26.91
N LEU A 218 -18.07 -0.94 -26.29
CA LEU A 218 -17.96 -2.26 -25.66
C LEU A 218 -17.83 -2.10 -24.14
N GLY A 219 -18.53 -2.94 -23.40
CA GLY A 219 -18.57 -2.90 -21.94
C GLY A 219 -18.23 -4.25 -21.33
N SER A 220 -17.35 -4.27 -20.33
CA SER A 220 -17.24 -5.43 -19.44
C SER A 220 -18.11 -5.21 -18.21
N VAL A 221 -19.06 -6.12 -17.98
CA VAL A 221 -19.99 -6.06 -16.86
C VAL A 221 -19.41 -6.84 -15.70
N VAL A 222 -19.19 -6.15 -14.57
CA VAL A 222 -18.79 -6.76 -13.31
C VAL A 222 -19.94 -6.61 -12.33
N ARG A 223 -20.34 -7.74 -11.73
CA ARG A 223 -21.32 -7.78 -10.64
C ARG A 223 -20.61 -7.59 -9.30
N ASP A 224 -21.08 -6.64 -8.49
CA ASP A 224 -20.53 -6.43 -7.16
C ASP A 224 -21.05 -7.50 -6.15
N PRO A 225 -20.39 -7.68 -4.99
CA PRO A 225 -20.84 -8.63 -3.96
C PRO A 225 -22.22 -8.35 -3.37
N ARG A 226 -22.84 -7.21 -3.69
CA ARG A 226 -24.20 -6.80 -3.28
C ARG A 226 -25.23 -7.01 -4.39
N GLY A 227 -24.83 -7.55 -5.54
CA GLY A 227 -25.68 -7.89 -6.67
C GLY A 227 -25.84 -6.79 -7.74
N PHE A 228 -25.17 -5.65 -7.62
CA PHE A 228 -25.28 -4.56 -8.60
C PHE A 228 -24.34 -4.79 -9.79
N GLU A 229 -24.85 -4.61 -11.00
CA GLU A 229 -24.08 -4.73 -12.24
C GLU A 229 -23.59 -3.37 -12.71
N SER A 230 -22.28 -3.27 -12.97
CA SER A 230 -21.66 -2.04 -13.49
C SER A 230 -20.85 -2.36 -14.75
N ALA A 231 -21.16 -1.65 -15.85
CA ALA A 231 -20.46 -1.80 -17.11
C ALA A 231 -19.29 -0.81 -17.21
N LYS A 232 -18.09 -1.33 -17.48
CA LYS A 232 -16.91 -0.52 -17.81
C LYS A 232 -16.85 -0.31 -19.32
N TRP A 233 -17.30 0.86 -19.78
CA TRP A 233 -17.38 1.20 -21.20
C TRP A 233 -16.04 1.60 -21.83
N HIS A 234 -15.83 1.20 -23.07
CA HIS A 234 -14.68 1.53 -23.91
C HIS A 234 -15.14 1.85 -25.34
N HIS A 235 -14.35 2.62 -26.09
CA HIS A 235 -14.44 2.59 -27.56
C HIS A 235 -14.07 1.20 -28.07
N VAL A 236 -14.52 0.85 -29.28
CA VAL A 236 -14.22 -0.44 -29.93
C VAL A 236 -12.72 -0.71 -29.96
N ASP A 237 -11.92 0.22 -30.49
CA ASP A 237 -10.44 0.09 -30.57
C ASP A 237 -9.75 0.20 -29.20
N CYS A 238 -10.47 0.69 -28.21
CA CYS A 238 -9.98 0.84 -26.85
C CYS A 238 -10.29 -0.37 -25.97
N PHE A 239 -11.14 -1.28 -26.41
CA PHE A 239 -11.57 -2.42 -25.61
C PHE A 239 -10.44 -3.46 -25.51
N PRO A 240 -10.12 -3.97 -24.31
CA PRO A 240 -9.03 -4.93 -24.13
C PRO A 240 -9.49 -6.34 -24.50
N PHE A 241 -9.53 -6.66 -25.79
CA PHE A 241 -9.87 -8.01 -26.28
C PHE A 241 -8.90 -9.11 -25.80
N THR A 242 -7.73 -8.75 -25.27
CA THR A 242 -6.69 -9.68 -24.82
C THR A 242 -6.81 -10.10 -23.36
N SER A 243 -7.70 -9.49 -22.57
CA SER A 243 -7.88 -9.86 -21.15
C SER A 243 -8.98 -10.90 -20.92
N GLU A 244 -9.80 -11.21 -21.93
CA GLU A 244 -10.88 -12.19 -21.81
C GLU A 244 -10.99 -13.02 -23.10
N PRO A 245 -11.00 -14.36 -23.03
CA PRO A 245 -11.05 -15.19 -24.22
C PRO A 245 -12.43 -15.09 -24.86
N ILE A 246 -12.55 -14.25 -25.89
CA ILE A 246 -13.72 -14.26 -26.78
C ILE A 246 -13.44 -15.28 -27.88
N ASP A 247 -14.06 -16.46 -27.77
CA ASP A 247 -13.91 -17.50 -28.77
C ASP A 247 -14.54 -17.09 -30.12
N PHE A 248 -15.66 -16.36 -30.08
CA PHE A 248 -16.40 -15.88 -31.25
C PHE A 248 -17.06 -14.51 -30.97
N ALA A 249 -17.04 -13.57 -31.91
CA ALA A 249 -17.65 -12.24 -31.74
C ALA A 249 -19.17 -12.31 -31.50
N GLU A 250 -19.79 -13.37 -32.00
CA GLU A 250 -21.21 -13.71 -31.82
C GLU A 250 -21.57 -14.01 -30.36
N SER A 251 -20.59 -14.31 -29.50
CA SER A 251 -20.81 -14.52 -28.07
C SER A 251 -20.94 -13.21 -27.27
N ILE A 252 -20.69 -12.05 -27.90
CA ILE A 252 -20.83 -10.74 -27.27
C ILE A 252 -22.32 -10.41 -27.15
N GLN A 253 -22.77 -10.14 -25.93
CA GLN A 253 -24.17 -9.80 -25.68
C GLN A 253 -24.52 -8.46 -26.35
N GLY A 254 -25.55 -8.46 -27.20
CA GLY A 254 -25.95 -7.28 -27.99
C GLY A 254 -25.36 -7.24 -29.40
N PHE A 255 -24.51 -8.20 -29.79
CA PHE A 255 -23.93 -8.30 -31.13
C PHE A 255 -24.97 -8.36 -32.25
N SER A 256 -26.01 -9.17 -32.08
CA SER A 256 -27.10 -9.34 -33.06
C SER A 256 -27.94 -8.08 -33.28
N SER A 257 -27.81 -7.08 -32.42
CA SER A 257 -28.52 -5.79 -32.50
C SER A 257 -27.68 -4.67 -33.13
N LEU A 258 -26.44 -4.97 -33.56
CA LEU A 258 -25.57 -4.03 -34.27
C LEU A 258 -25.87 -4.01 -35.77
N GLU A 259 -25.52 -2.93 -36.46
CA GLU A 259 -25.58 -2.86 -37.94
C GLU A 259 -24.59 -3.85 -38.57
N SER A 260 -24.91 -4.37 -39.76
CA SER A 260 -24.12 -5.42 -40.42
C SER A 260 -22.65 -5.05 -40.65
N GLY A 261 -22.37 -3.78 -40.98
CA GLY A 261 -20.99 -3.29 -41.14
C GLY A 261 -20.19 -3.30 -39.82
N ASP A 262 -20.84 -2.96 -38.70
CA ASP A 262 -20.22 -2.98 -37.38
C ASP A 262 -20.02 -4.41 -36.84
N GLN A 263 -20.94 -5.33 -37.19
CA GLN A 263 -20.78 -6.75 -36.91
C GLN A 263 -19.54 -7.33 -37.59
N GLU A 264 -19.31 -7.01 -38.86
CA GLU A 264 -18.13 -7.44 -39.62
C GLU A 264 -16.84 -6.83 -39.08
N ALA A 265 -16.85 -5.53 -38.75
CA ALA A 265 -15.70 -4.85 -38.15
C ALA A 265 -15.30 -5.50 -36.82
N LEU A 266 -16.28 -5.84 -35.98
CA LEU A 266 -16.01 -6.48 -34.69
C LEU A 266 -15.52 -7.93 -34.84
N LYS A 267 -16.04 -8.68 -35.82
CA LYS A 267 -15.52 -10.03 -36.17
C LYS A 267 -14.05 -9.96 -36.60
N LYS A 268 -13.71 -9.00 -37.47
CA LYS A 268 -12.34 -8.81 -37.95
C LYS A 268 -11.38 -8.47 -36.80
N LEU A 269 -11.77 -7.55 -35.91
CA LEU A 269 -10.97 -7.16 -34.75
C LEU A 269 -10.70 -8.33 -33.78
N VAL A 270 -11.68 -9.22 -33.57
CA VAL A 270 -11.51 -10.40 -32.70
C VAL A 270 -10.55 -11.43 -33.32
N VAL A 271 -10.55 -11.60 -34.65
CA VAL A 271 -9.64 -12.54 -35.36
C VAL A 271 -8.21 -11.99 -35.42
N GLU A 272 -8.04 -10.72 -35.73
CA GLU A 272 -6.72 -10.06 -35.82
C GLU A 272 -5.99 -10.06 -34.46
N CYS A 273 -6.74 -9.99 -33.35
CA CYS A 273 -6.18 -10.13 -32.00
C CYS A 273 -5.72 -11.56 -31.66
N LYS A 274 -6.21 -12.61 -32.33
CA LYS A 274 -5.77 -14.00 -32.11
C LYS A 274 -4.47 -14.33 -32.83
N ASN A 275 -4.34 -13.88 -34.08
CA ASN A 275 -3.19 -14.18 -34.94
C ASN A 275 -1.91 -13.45 -34.54
N SER A 276 -2.02 -12.43 -33.68
CA SER A 276 -0.87 -11.68 -33.14
C SER A 276 -0.08 -12.47 -32.07
N THR A 277 -0.51 -13.69 -31.71
CA THR A 277 0.02 -14.48 -30.58
C THR A 277 0.82 -15.72 -31.00
N GLU A 278 0.94 -16.04 -32.29
CA GLU A 278 1.73 -17.18 -32.79
C GLU A 278 2.74 -16.77 -33.90
N VAL A 279 4.05 -16.91 -33.57
CA VAL A 279 5.26 -16.96 -34.44
C VAL A 279 5.79 -15.59 -34.95
N GLN A 280 7.05 -15.16 -34.72
CA GLN A 280 8.29 -15.62 -35.39
C GLN A 280 9.61 -15.16 -34.71
N VAL A 281 10.51 -16.12 -34.43
CA VAL A 281 11.98 -16.14 -34.74
C VAL A 281 12.26 -17.65 -34.95
N THR A 282 12.66 -18.17 -36.11
CA THR A 282 13.88 -17.92 -36.90
C THR A 282 13.70 -18.27 -38.39
N ASP A 283 14.58 -17.70 -39.22
CA ASP A 283 14.90 -18.09 -40.61
C ASP A 283 14.96 -19.60 -40.89
N LYS A 284 14.63 -20.00 -42.13
CA LYS A 284 15.63 -20.49 -43.10
C LYS A 284 15.03 -20.81 -44.48
N ASP A 285 15.94 -20.81 -45.46
CA ASP A 285 15.85 -21.25 -46.85
C ASP A 285 14.96 -22.49 -47.11
N ARG A 286 14.40 -22.52 -48.34
CA ARG A 286 14.15 -23.67 -49.27
C ARG A 286 14.48 -25.09 -48.73
N ASP A 287 13.67 -26.13 -48.90
CA ASP A 287 12.85 -26.57 -50.04
C ASP A 287 11.72 -27.54 -49.54
N GLU A 288 10.75 -27.81 -50.42
CA GLU A 288 9.62 -28.77 -50.31
C GLU A 288 10.06 -30.21 -49.95
N VAL A 289 9.27 -30.99 -49.18
CA VAL A 289 8.39 -32.12 -49.62
C VAL A 289 7.44 -32.58 -48.46
N GLU A 290 6.32 -33.16 -48.88
CA GLU A 290 5.06 -33.65 -48.30
C GLU A 290 4.99 -34.59 -47.05
N LEU A 291 3.84 -34.43 -46.37
CA LEU A 291 2.80 -35.40 -45.90
C LEU A 291 2.93 -36.30 -44.65
N GLU A 292 1.80 -36.27 -43.90
CA GLU A 292 1.14 -37.32 -43.08
C GLU A 292 1.79 -37.78 -41.76
N GLU A 293 1.09 -38.20 -40.70
CA GLU A 293 -0.24 -38.03 -40.10
C GLU A 293 -0.18 -38.82 -38.76
N ARG A 294 -1.11 -38.59 -37.82
CA ARG A 294 -1.55 -39.48 -36.71
C ARG A 294 -0.73 -39.64 -35.39
N SER A 295 -1.26 -38.96 -34.37
CA SER A 295 -2.04 -39.50 -33.22
C SER A 295 -1.44 -40.47 -32.17
N LEU A 296 -1.45 -39.98 -30.91
CA LEU A 296 -2.10 -40.53 -29.69
C LEU A 296 -1.27 -41.10 -28.50
N LYS A 297 -1.67 -40.57 -27.32
CA LYS A 297 -1.66 -41.08 -25.92
C LYS A 297 -0.34 -40.99 -25.12
N ARG A 298 -0.22 -40.14 -24.07
CA ARG A 298 -0.95 -39.96 -22.76
C ARG A 298 -0.31 -40.73 -21.60
N SER A 299 0.37 -40.00 -20.70
CA SER A 299 0.30 -40.09 -19.22
C SER A 299 1.06 -38.87 -18.64
N LYS A 300 0.38 -37.84 -18.04
CA LYS A 300 0.09 -37.62 -16.60
C LYS A 300 1.28 -37.98 -15.67
N LEU A 301 1.73 -37.20 -14.69
CA LEU A 301 1.36 -35.91 -14.10
C LEU A 301 2.40 -35.61 -12.99
N SER A 302 2.89 -34.37 -12.87
CA SER A 302 3.17 -33.72 -11.57
C SER A 302 3.50 -32.23 -11.75
N THR A 303 2.54 -31.38 -11.35
CA THR A 303 2.66 -29.92 -11.19
C THR A 303 3.38 -29.54 -9.88
N PRO A 304 3.87 -28.29 -9.78
CA PRO A 304 3.24 -27.40 -8.80
C PRO A 304 2.90 -25.99 -9.32
N SER A 305 1.78 -25.51 -8.76
CA SER A 305 1.34 -24.12 -8.50
C SER A 305 1.37 -23.07 -9.61
N ARG A 306 0.15 -22.75 -10.08
CA ARG A 306 -0.22 -21.52 -10.79
C ARG A 306 -0.09 -20.32 -9.84
N GLU A 307 0.93 -19.50 -10.05
CA GLU A 307 0.91 -18.11 -9.61
C GLU A 307 0.41 -17.24 -10.77
N ASP A 308 -0.53 -16.35 -10.45
CA ASP A 308 -1.09 -15.34 -11.34
C ASP A 308 0.04 -14.51 -11.99
N ASN A 309 0.38 -14.89 -13.22
CA ASN A 309 1.18 -14.09 -14.13
C ASN A 309 0.31 -12.95 -14.66
N LEU A 310 0.18 -11.90 -13.85
CA LEU A 310 0.01 -10.55 -14.36
C LEU A 310 1.20 -10.27 -15.28
N GLU A 311 1.02 -10.54 -16.58
CA GLU A 311 1.99 -10.21 -17.60
C GLU A 311 2.02 -8.69 -17.75
N MET A 312 2.78 -8.05 -16.85
CA MET A 312 2.93 -6.61 -16.83
C MET A 312 3.86 -6.20 -17.96
N VAL A 313 3.27 -5.83 -19.10
CA VAL A 313 4.00 -5.30 -20.25
C VAL A 313 4.58 -3.93 -19.86
N PHE A 314 5.89 -3.88 -19.63
CA PHE A 314 6.65 -2.63 -19.58
C PHE A 314 6.87 -2.18 -21.02
N SER A 315 6.12 -1.17 -21.46
CA SER A 315 6.32 -0.55 -22.77
C SER A 315 7.20 0.69 -22.63
N VAL A 316 8.16 0.87 -23.54
CA VAL A 316 8.98 2.08 -23.61
C VAL A 316 8.12 3.34 -23.77
N SER A 317 6.97 3.24 -24.44
CA SER A 317 6.02 4.36 -24.60
C SER A 317 5.32 4.80 -23.30
N ASP A 318 5.32 3.96 -22.25
CA ASP A 318 4.73 4.28 -20.96
C ASP A 318 5.74 4.93 -19.98
N ILE A 319 7.01 4.98 -20.37
CA ILE A 319 8.09 5.62 -19.60
C ILE A 319 7.96 7.14 -19.75
N LYS A 320 8.08 7.86 -18.62
CA LYS A 320 7.92 9.31 -18.55
C LYS A 320 9.11 9.97 -17.87
N ASP A 321 9.43 11.20 -18.28
CA ASP A 321 10.44 12.05 -17.64
C ASP A 321 9.93 12.78 -16.39
N ASN A 322 8.64 12.62 -16.10
CA ASN A 322 7.96 13.22 -14.97
C ASN A 322 7.13 12.17 -14.23
N TYR A 323 7.14 12.24 -12.90
CA TYR A 323 6.22 11.47 -12.07
C TYR A 323 5.03 12.36 -11.69
N LYS A 324 3.90 12.15 -12.36
CA LYS A 324 2.71 13.01 -12.25
C LYS A 324 3.05 14.47 -12.60
N ASP A 325 2.92 15.39 -11.66
CA ASP A 325 3.26 16.81 -11.77
C ASP A 325 4.71 17.13 -11.34
N ALA A 326 5.47 16.15 -10.86
CA ALA A 326 6.86 16.34 -10.46
C ALA A 326 7.84 16.03 -11.60
N LYS A 327 8.75 16.95 -11.87
CA LYS A 327 9.85 16.81 -12.82
C LYS A 327 10.95 15.95 -12.21
N LEU A 328 11.47 14.99 -12.98
CA LEU A 328 12.60 14.16 -12.56
C LEU A 328 13.93 14.74 -13.09
N LEU A 329 15.02 14.38 -12.43
CA LEU A 329 16.38 14.70 -12.89
C LEU A 329 16.72 13.91 -14.17
N PRO A 330 17.70 14.36 -14.97
CA PRO A 330 18.21 13.56 -16.09
C PRO A 330 18.55 12.14 -15.64
N ASN A 331 18.18 11.14 -16.46
CA ASN A 331 18.29 9.69 -16.22
C ASN A 331 17.30 9.11 -15.20
N TRP A 332 16.49 9.92 -14.52
CA TRP A 332 15.39 9.39 -13.71
C TRP A 332 14.11 9.35 -14.53
N LYS A 333 13.47 8.19 -14.55
CA LYS A 333 12.22 7.97 -15.29
C LYS A 333 11.13 7.47 -14.37
N ALA A 334 9.89 7.65 -14.81
CA ALA A 334 8.70 7.14 -14.16
C ALA A 334 8.00 6.12 -15.05
N PHE A 335 7.50 5.05 -14.45
CA PHE A 335 6.59 4.10 -15.07
C PHE A 335 5.50 3.75 -14.06
N ARG A 336 4.24 4.01 -14.40
CA ARG A 336 3.10 3.81 -13.48
C ARG A 336 3.33 4.45 -12.11
N THR A 337 3.52 3.67 -11.06
CA THR A 337 3.74 4.11 -9.67
C THR A 337 5.20 3.97 -9.21
N ILE A 338 6.11 3.63 -10.12
CA ILE A 338 7.55 3.58 -9.84
C ILE A 338 8.28 4.77 -10.46
N ILE A 339 9.31 5.21 -9.75
CA ILE A 339 10.40 6.03 -10.29
C ILE A 339 11.65 5.15 -10.29
N PHE A 340 12.43 5.15 -11.36
CA PHE A 340 13.65 4.38 -11.45
C PHE A 340 14.78 5.20 -12.08
N LEU A 341 16.00 4.86 -11.71
CA LEU A 341 17.22 5.43 -12.32
C LEU A 341 17.54 4.60 -13.55
N GLU A 342 17.63 5.21 -14.73
CA GLU A 342 18.13 4.52 -15.92
C GLU A 342 19.56 4.04 -15.72
N ARG A 343 19.94 3.04 -16.53
CA ARG A 343 21.26 2.42 -16.46
C ARG A 343 22.34 3.50 -16.55
N ASP A 344 23.24 3.49 -15.57
CA ASP A 344 24.46 4.29 -15.59
C ASP A 344 25.55 3.56 -16.39
N ASP A 345 26.46 4.34 -16.98
CA ASP A 345 27.63 3.81 -17.67
C ASP A 345 28.48 3.02 -16.67
N GLY A 346 28.60 1.73 -16.90
CA GLY A 346 29.33 0.80 -16.03
C GLY A 346 28.45 -0.12 -15.19
N LEU A 347 27.13 0.08 -15.06
CA LEU A 347 26.30 -0.93 -14.41
C LEU A 347 26.18 -2.18 -15.30
N HIS A 348 26.72 -3.30 -14.83
CA HIS A 348 26.65 -4.58 -15.53
C HIS A 348 25.46 -5.44 -15.09
N ASP A 349 24.84 -6.11 -16.05
CA ASP A 349 23.87 -7.16 -15.74
C ASP A 349 24.57 -8.40 -15.21
N SER A 350 23.86 -9.15 -14.38
CA SER A 350 24.43 -10.32 -13.73
C SER A 350 23.36 -11.35 -13.41
N LYS A 351 23.79 -12.61 -13.34
CA LYS A 351 23.02 -13.67 -12.71
C LYS A 351 22.97 -13.53 -11.19
N LYS A 352 23.92 -12.81 -10.57
CA LYS A 352 23.98 -12.59 -9.11
C LYS A 352 23.46 -11.20 -8.79
N ILE A 353 22.38 -11.12 -8.00
CA ILE A 353 21.78 -9.86 -7.59
C ILE A 353 21.97 -9.66 -6.09
N ALA A 354 22.60 -8.55 -5.72
CA ALA A 354 22.62 -8.07 -4.34
C ALA A 354 21.65 -6.89 -4.26
N ALA A 355 20.50 -7.12 -3.63
CA ALA A 355 19.43 -6.14 -3.55
C ALA A 355 19.26 -5.60 -2.12
N PHE A 356 18.94 -4.31 -2.01
CA PHE A 356 18.93 -3.61 -0.72
C PHE A 356 17.69 -2.72 -0.58
N ASP A 357 17.16 -2.58 0.63
CA ASP A 357 16.41 -1.37 1.01
C ASP A 357 17.38 -0.17 1.15
N PHE A 358 16.84 1.04 1.29
CA PHE A 358 17.61 2.26 1.47
C PHE A 358 17.53 2.85 2.88
N ASP A 359 16.33 3.22 3.33
CA ASP A 359 16.11 3.98 4.57
C ASP A 359 16.10 3.03 5.76
N GLY A 360 17.12 3.09 6.63
CA GLY A 360 17.29 2.15 7.74
C GLY A 360 18.17 0.94 7.39
N CYS A 361 18.43 0.70 6.09
CA CYS A 361 19.33 -0.36 5.63
C CYS A 361 20.72 0.18 5.25
N LEU A 362 20.80 0.96 4.15
CA LEU A 362 22.06 1.51 3.66
C LEU A 362 22.41 2.84 4.34
N VAL A 363 21.38 3.62 4.67
CA VAL A 363 21.52 4.96 5.25
C VAL A 363 20.59 5.14 6.44
N ASN A 364 21.03 5.92 7.43
CA ASN A 364 20.16 6.48 8.44
C ASN A 364 19.64 7.82 7.94
N THR A 365 18.32 7.95 7.81
CA THR A 365 17.69 9.18 7.32
C THR A 365 17.01 9.89 8.49
N SER A 366 17.42 11.14 8.70
CA SER A 366 16.96 11.87 9.87
C SER A 366 15.52 12.30 9.65
N VAL A 367 14.60 11.84 10.50
CA VAL A 367 13.23 12.38 10.55
C VAL A 367 13.17 13.87 10.95
N LYS A 368 14.27 14.44 11.48
CA LYS A 368 14.36 15.84 11.92
C LYS A 368 14.88 16.80 10.85
N ARG A 369 15.56 16.30 9.81
CA ARG A 369 16.11 17.11 8.72
C ARG A 369 15.45 16.68 7.41
N ILE A 370 15.08 17.64 6.58
CA ILE A 370 14.47 17.38 5.27
C ILE A 370 15.42 17.92 4.21
N GLY A 371 15.67 17.13 3.17
CA GLY A 371 16.52 17.54 2.06
C GLY A 371 17.33 16.40 1.46
N ALA A 372 18.05 16.69 0.38
CA ALA A 372 18.93 15.74 -0.30
C ALA A 372 20.10 15.25 0.58
N ASP A 373 20.53 16.06 1.54
CA ASP A 373 21.68 15.78 2.42
C ASP A 373 21.27 15.30 3.82
N ALA A 374 19.97 15.04 4.03
CA ALA A 374 19.43 14.63 5.32
C ALA A 374 19.64 13.13 5.63
N TRP A 375 20.88 12.66 5.46
CA TRP A 375 21.23 11.25 5.65
C TRP A 375 22.67 11.08 6.17
N SER A 376 22.93 9.92 6.76
CA SER A 376 24.29 9.42 7.05
C SER A 376 24.36 7.94 6.70
N LEU A 377 25.55 7.38 6.54
CA LEU A 377 25.69 5.92 6.38
C LEU A 377 25.08 5.21 7.60
N MET A 378 24.39 4.10 7.36
CA MET A 378 23.86 3.26 8.44
C MET A 378 25.02 2.57 9.19
N TYR A 379 25.96 2.02 8.44
CA TYR A 379 27.22 1.46 8.94
C TYR A 379 28.40 2.00 8.13
N SER A 380 29.55 2.20 8.77
CA SER A 380 30.77 2.66 8.10
C SER A 380 31.30 1.67 7.06
N SER A 381 30.97 0.38 7.20
CA SER A 381 31.35 -0.73 6.32
C SER A 381 30.56 -0.78 5.00
N VAL A 382 29.42 -0.07 4.90
CA VAL A 382 28.53 -0.13 3.73
C VAL A 382 29.27 0.13 2.41
N PRO A 383 30.06 1.21 2.24
CA PRO A 383 30.73 1.49 0.97
C PRO A 383 31.68 0.37 0.54
N GLU A 384 32.47 -0.16 1.48
CA GLU A 384 33.45 -1.21 1.21
C GLU A 384 32.75 -2.52 0.83
N LYS A 385 31.70 -2.91 1.55
CA LYS A 385 30.94 -4.14 1.25
C LYS A 385 30.25 -4.05 -0.12
N LEU A 386 29.67 -2.91 -0.49
CA LEU A 386 29.08 -2.72 -1.82
C LEU A 386 30.14 -2.78 -2.93
N GLN A 387 31.32 -2.19 -2.71
CA GLN A 387 32.45 -2.28 -3.65
C GLN A 387 32.92 -3.72 -3.87
N ARG A 388 33.07 -4.49 -2.79
CA ARG A 388 33.45 -5.91 -2.88
C ARG A 388 32.41 -6.72 -3.65
N LEU A 389 31.12 -6.57 -3.33
CA LEU A 389 30.05 -7.25 -4.06
C LEU A 389 30.07 -6.93 -5.55
N TYR A 390 30.22 -5.65 -5.89
CA TYR A 390 30.30 -5.23 -7.29
C TYR A 390 31.49 -5.88 -8.01
N ASN A 391 32.67 -5.88 -7.38
CA ASN A 391 33.88 -6.53 -7.91
C ASN A 391 33.75 -8.06 -8.01
N ASP A 392 32.96 -8.66 -7.12
CA ASP A 392 32.62 -10.08 -7.16
C ASP A 392 31.59 -10.40 -8.27
N GLY A 393 31.17 -9.41 -9.06
CA GLY A 393 30.26 -9.59 -10.19
C GLY A 393 28.78 -9.60 -9.79
N TYR A 394 28.41 -9.05 -8.64
CA TYR A 394 27.02 -8.79 -8.32
C TYR A 394 26.52 -7.53 -9.01
N LYS A 395 25.31 -7.60 -9.56
CA LYS A 395 24.55 -6.39 -9.86
C LYS A 395 23.94 -5.86 -8.58
N LEU A 396 24.22 -4.60 -8.28
CA LEU A 396 23.69 -3.92 -7.11
C LEU A 396 22.36 -3.24 -7.45
N VAL A 397 21.32 -3.50 -6.65
CA VAL A 397 19.98 -2.93 -6.85
C VAL A 397 19.41 -2.39 -5.55
N ILE A 398 18.83 -1.19 -5.58
CA ILE A 398 18.06 -0.63 -4.46
C ILE A 398 16.58 -0.68 -4.80
N PHE A 399 15.80 -1.29 -3.91
CA PHE A 399 14.33 -1.27 -3.93
C PHE A 399 13.82 -0.56 -2.68
N THR A 400 13.22 0.61 -2.85
CA THR A 400 12.79 1.44 -1.72
C THR A 400 11.35 1.93 -1.87
N ASN A 401 10.61 1.97 -0.77
CA ASN A 401 9.24 2.47 -0.73
C ASN A 401 9.25 3.96 -0.32
N GLU A 402 8.55 4.84 -1.06
CA GLU A 402 8.48 6.27 -0.72
C GLU A 402 7.06 6.82 -0.89
N SER A 403 6.18 6.50 0.08
CA SER A 403 4.76 6.90 0.03
C SER A 403 4.54 8.41 0.01
N ASN A 404 5.49 9.18 0.53
CA ASN A 404 5.34 10.63 0.62
C ASN A 404 5.29 11.28 -0.77
N ILE A 405 5.94 10.68 -1.77
CA ILE A 405 5.87 11.16 -3.17
C ILE A 405 4.42 11.11 -3.68
N ASP A 406 3.69 10.03 -3.44
CA ASP A 406 2.29 9.95 -3.88
C ASP A 406 1.37 10.80 -2.98
N ARG A 407 1.54 10.68 -1.66
CA ARG A 407 0.68 11.30 -0.64
C ARG A 407 0.75 12.81 -0.60
N TRP A 408 1.94 13.41 -0.74
CA TRP A 408 2.15 14.85 -0.58
C TRP A 408 1.94 15.59 -1.89
N ILE A 409 0.70 15.62 -2.38
CA ILE A 409 0.35 16.18 -3.70
C ILE A 409 0.91 17.61 -3.88
N LYS A 410 0.75 18.49 -2.90
CA LYS A 410 1.21 19.89 -2.96
C LYS A 410 2.72 20.07 -2.79
N GLN A 411 3.41 19.05 -2.28
CA GLN A 411 4.85 19.08 -2.01
C GLN A 411 5.58 17.96 -2.74
N ARG A 412 4.96 17.41 -3.81
CA ARG A 412 5.45 16.21 -4.48
C ARG A 412 6.86 16.41 -5.02
N GLN A 413 7.11 17.55 -5.66
CA GLN A 413 8.45 17.91 -6.15
C GLN A 413 9.47 17.88 -5.01
N LYS A 414 9.18 18.46 -3.84
CA LYS A 414 10.10 18.45 -2.70
C LYS A 414 10.37 17.03 -2.18
N ALA A 415 9.35 16.17 -2.15
CA ALA A 415 9.52 14.77 -1.75
C ALA A 415 10.39 14.00 -2.75
N VAL A 416 10.15 14.19 -4.05
CA VAL A 416 10.97 13.63 -5.14
C VAL A 416 12.41 14.11 -5.04
N ASP A 417 12.64 15.42 -4.97
CA ASP A 417 13.97 16.03 -4.88
C ASP A 417 14.74 15.53 -3.66
N SER A 418 14.06 15.41 -2.50
CA SER A 418 14.69 14.90 -1.29
C SER A 418 15.05 13.43 -1.40
N LYS A 419 14.20 12.58 -1.96
CA LYS A 419 14.48 11.14 -2.10
C LYS A 419 15.56 10.88 -3.15
N ILE A 420 15.40 11.43 -4.36
CA ILE A 420 16.36 11.30 -5.45
C ILE A 420 17.70 11.90 -5.05
N GLY A 421 17.72 13.08 -4.43
CA GLY A 421 18.95 13.71 -3.97
C GLY A 421 19.73 12.85 -2.97
N ARG A 422 19.04 12.23 -1.99
CA ARG A 422 19.66 11.29 -1.04
C ARG A 422 20.28 10.08 -1.77
N LEU A 423 19.54 9.49 -2.70
CA LEU A 423 20.01 8.34 -3.49
C LEU A 423 21.22 8.71 -4.37
N SER A 424 21.17 9.83 -5.08
CA SER A 424 22.27 10.30 -5.93
C SER A 424 23.52 10.62 -5.11
N ASN A 425 23.39 11.27 -3.95
CA ASN A 425 24.52 11.57 -3.07
C ASN A 425 25.09 10.30 -2.44
N PHE A 426 24.26 9.32 -2.12
CA PHE A 426 24.70 8.01 -1.65
C PHE A 426 25.52 7.27 -2.72
N ILE A 427 25.00 7.16 -3.95
CA ILE A 427 25.70 6.50 -5.07
C ILE A 427 27.08 7.13 -5.31
N LYS A 428 27.14 8.47 -5.35
CA LYS A 428 28.41 9.21 -5.44
C LYS A 428 29.37 8.89 -4.29
N ARG A 429 28.85 8.69 -3.08
CA ARG A 429 29.66 8.40 -1.89
C ARG A 429 30.23 6.98 -1.88
N VAL A 430 29.49 6.00 -2.40
CA VAL A 430 29.94 4.59 -2.45
C VAL A 430 30.76 4.26 -3.69
N LYS A 431 30.67 5.09 -4.74
CA LYS A 431 31.47 4.98 -5.98
C LYS A 431 31.33 3.62 -6.67
N VAL A 432 30.12 3.08 -6.67
CA VAL A 432 29.76 1.89 -7.44
C VAL A 432 28.46 2.14 -8.19
N PRO A 433 28.30 1.61 -9.42
CA PRO A 433 27.04 1.68 -10.14
C PRO A 433 25.94 0.91 -9.40
N ILE A 434 24.77 1.53 -9.23
CA ILE A 434 23.62 0.91 -8.55
C ILE A 434 22.35 1.21 -9.33
N GLN A 435 21.57 0.18 -9.64
CA GLN A 435 20.23 0.32 -10.22
C GLN A 435 19.24 0.68 -9.10
N VAL A 436 18.37 1.67 -9.31
CA VAL A 436 17.42 2.10 -8.27
C VAL A 436 15.98 2.04 -8.75
N PHE A 437 15.10 1.51 -7.91
CA PHE A 437 13.65 1.54 -8.08
C PHE A 437 12.97 2.06 -6.79
N ILE A 438 12.06 3.01 -6.98
CA ILE A 438 11.31 3.70 -5.92
C ILE A 438 9.83 3.41 -6.11
N GLY A 439 9.24 2.62 -5.21
CA GLY A 439 7.80 2.38 -5.14
C GLY A 439 7.09 3.56 -4.49
N CYS A 440 6.49 4.44 -5.28
CA CYS A 440 5.83 5.66 -4.78
C CYS A 440 4.49 5.34 -4.10
N GLY A 441 3.91 4.18 -4.38
CA GLY A 441 2.61 3.77 -3.86
C GLY A 441 1.45 4.37 -4.65
N ILE A 442 0.25 3.98 -4.25
CA ILE A 442 -1.00 4.57 -4.70
C ILE A 442 -1.64 5.24 -3.47
N GLY A 443 -2.09 6.49 -3.60
CA GLY A 443 -2.71 7.25 -2.51
C GLY A 443 -3.84 6.51 -1.79
N ASN A 444 -4.12 6.95 -0.56
CA ASN A 444 -5.03 6.28 0.38
C ASN A 444 -6.40 5.95 -0.27
N GLY A 445 -6.77 4.65 -0.27
CA GLY A 445 -8.10 4.19 -0.69
C GLY A 445 -8.20 3.48 -2.05
N LYS A 446 -7.09 3.09 -2.68
CA LYS A 446 -7.07 2.28 -3.92
C LYS A 446 -6.49 0.89 -3.67
N ALA A 447 -6.66 0.00 -4.66
CA ALA A 447 -6.11 -1.35 -4.70
C ALA A 447 -4.61 -1.39 -4.33
N GLU A 448 -4.14 -2.53 -3.82
CA GLU A 448 -2.74 -2.73 -3.47
C GLU A 448 -1.82 -2.41 -4.67
N ASP A 449 -0.79 -1.61 -4.43
CA ASP A 449 0.18 -1.26 -5.46
C ASP A 449 1.13 -2.45 -5.70
N PRO A 450 1.15 -3.05 -6.90
CA PRO A 450 2.01 -4.20 -7.20
C PRO A 450 3.50 -3.85 -7.13
N PHE A 451 3.87 -2.58 -7.24
CA PHE A 451 5.25 -2.11 -7.19
C PHE A 451 5.68 -1.64 -5.80
N ARG A 452 4.80 -1.72 -4.79
CA ARG A 452 5.14 -1.37 -3.43
C ARG A 452 5.49 -2.63 -2.65
N LYS A 453 6.66 -2.66 -2.00
CA LYS A 453 7.01 -3.76 -1.08
C LYS A 453 5.92 -3.89 -0.01
N PRO A 454 5.42 -5.10 0.27
CA PRO A 454 6.04 -6.40 -0.01
C PRO A 454 5.76 -7.04 -1.39
N LYS A 455 5.03 -6.38 -2.29
CA LYS A 455 4.73 -6.96 -3.61
C LYS A 455 5.99 -6.98 -4.51
N PRO A 456 6.17 -8.03 -5.35
CA PRO A 456 7.40 -8.23 -6.11
C PRO A 456 7.50 -7.39 -7.38
N GLY A 457 6.60 -6.43 -7.64
CA GLY A 457 6.50 -5.78 -8.95
C GLY A 457 7.76 -5.01 -9.36
N MET A 458 8.48 -4.39 -8.43
CA MET A 458 9.77 -3.74 -8.76
C MET A 458 10.83 -4.77 -9.18
N TRP A 459 10.88 -5.93 -8.51
CA TRP A 459 11.77 -7.02 -8.87
C TRP A 459 11.45 -7.57 -10.26
N ARG A 460 10.17 -7.88 -10.52
CA ARG A 460 9.72 -8.42 -11.81
C ARG A 460 10.06 -7.50 -12.98
N ILE A 461 9.95 -6.18 -12.79
CA ILE A 461 10.40 -5.20 -13.80
C ILE A 461 11.91 -5.28 -13.99
N MET A 462 12.68 -5.26 -12.91
CA MET A 462 14.14 -5.31 -12.97
C MET A 462 14.63 -6.55 -13.70
N GLU A 463 14.11 -7.72 -13.34
CA GLU A 463 14.43 -9.01 -13.93
C GLU A 463 14.11 -9.04 -15.42
N LYS A 464 12.89 -8.67 -15.81
CA LYS A 464 12.40 -8.80 -17.19
C LYS A 464 13.00 -7.75 -18.13
N HIS A 465 13.21 -6.51 -17.66
CA HIS A 465 13.52 -5.38 -18.55
C HIS A 465 14.88 -4.74 -18.31
N PHE A 466 15.47 -4.94 -17.13
CA PHE A 466 16.71 -4.27 -16.78
C PHE A 466 17.88 -5.25 -16.63
N ASN A 467 17.73 -6.55 -16.93
CA ASN A 467 18.79 -7.56 -16.75
C ASN A 467 19.22 -8.28 -18.04
N SER A 468 18.96 -7.70 -19.23
CA SER A 468 19.31 -8.27 -20.55
C SER A 468 18.91 -9.73 -20.77
N GLY A 469 17.83 -10.20 -20.14
CA GLY A 469 17.39 -11.59 -20.24
C GLY A 469 18.30 -12.61 -19.54
N ILE A 470 19.30 -12.16 -18.76
CA ILE A 470 20.14 -13.05 -17.97
C ILE A 470 19.31 -13.62 -16.83
N SER A 471 19.18 -14.95 -16.79
CA SER A 471 18.52 -15.66 -15.70
C SER A 471 19.24 -15.40 -14.37
N ILE A 472 18.47 -15.05 -13.35
CA ILE A 472 18.99 -14.77 -12.01
C ILE A 472 19.21 -16.09 -11.26
N ASP A 473 20.39 -16.25 -10.68
CA ASP A 473 20.74 -17.32 -9.75
C ASP A 473 20.21 -16.93 -8.36
N MET A 474 19.06 -17.50 -8.01
CA MET A 474 18.35 -17.19 -6.75
C MET A 474 19.10 -17.66 -5.51
N ASP A 475 19.93 -18.70 -5.63
CA ASP A 475 20.72 -19.23 -4.51
C ASP A 475 21.90 -18.33 -4.16
N GLN A 476 22.47 -17.65 -5.17
CA GLN A 476 23.54 -16.68 -4.97
C GLN A 476 23.02 -15.26 -4.75
N SER A 477 21.75 -14.98 -5.06
CA SER A 477 21.14 -13.66 -4.89
C SER A 477 20.50 -13.48 -3.52
N PHE A 478 20.42 -12.24 -3.05
CA PHE A 478 19.87 -11.94 -1.72
C PHE A 478 19.29 -10.53 -1.63
N TYR A 479 18.46 -10.32 -0.61
CA TYR A 479 17.88 -9.03 -0.23
C TYR A 479 18.29 -8.65 1.20
N VAL A 480 18.67 -7.38 1.42
CA VAL A 480 18.98 -6.84 2.75
C VAL A 480 18.04 -5.68 3.07
N GLY A 481 17.34 -5.72 4.20
CA GLY A 481 16.41 -4.66 4.60
C GLY A 481 16.09 -4.66 6.09
N ASP A 482 15.70 -3.51 6.64
CA ASP A 482 15.44 -3.33 8.08
C ASP A 482 14.02 -3.76 8.47
N ALA A 483 13.07 -3.72 7.54
CA ALA A 483 11.68 -4.08 7.78
C ALA A 483 11.47 -5.61 7.81
N ALA A 484 12.02 -6.25 8.83
CA ALA A 484 12.06 -7.69 9.01
C ALA A 484 10.92 -8.25 9.89
N GLY A 485 9.98 -7.41 10.33
CA GLY A 485 8.84 -7.82 11.14
C GLY A 485 9.17 -8.13 12.60
N ARG A 486 10.33 -7.68 13.11
CA ARG A 486 10.71 -7.82 14.52
C ARG A 486 9.89 -6.84 15.38
N ASN A 487 9.83 -7.06 16.69
CA ASN A 487 9.02 -6.26 17.63
C ASN A 487 9.26 -4.73 17.57
N LYS A 488 10.45 -4.28 17.14
CA LYS A 488 10.82 -2.87 17.01
C LYS A 488 10.80 -2.35 15.57
N ASP A 489 10.58 -3.23 14.59
CA ASP A 489 10.56 -2.84 13.19
C ASP A 489 9.25 -2.11 12.88
N HIS A 490 9.34 -1.10 12.02
CA HIS A 490 8.19 -0.30 11.63
C HIS A 490 7.23 -1.07 10.70
N SER A 491 7.72 -2.11 10.03
CA SER A 491 6.95 -3.00 9.15
C SER A 491 7.68 -4.34 8.92
N ASP A 492 7.05 -5.24 8.16
CA ASP A 492 7.62 -6.51 7.67
C ASP A 492 7.75 -6.52 6.14
N ALA A 493 7.81 -5.33 5.52
CA ALA A 493 7.73 -5.18 4.08
C ALA A 493 8.94 -5.79 3.35
N ASP A 494 10.13 -5.75 3.95
CA ASP A 494 11.38 -6.21 3.32
C ASP A 494 11.51 -7.73 3.36
N ILE A 495 11.24 -8.35 4.52
CA ILE A 495 11.26 -9.81 4.63
C ILE A 495 10.18 -10.44 3.75
N LYS A 496 8.97 -9.87 3.71
CA LYS A 496 7.90 -10.36 2.85
C LYS A 496 8.17 -10.12 1.36
N PHE A 497 8.87 -9.04 1.01
CA PHE A 497 9.33 -8.82 -0.37
C PHE A 497 10.32 -9.90 -0.80
N ALA A 498 11.32 -10.19 0.03
CA ALA A 498 12.29 -11.26 -0.24
C ALA A 498 11.61 -12.63 -0.35
N GLN A 499 10.67 -12.95 0.56
CA GLN A 499 9.89 -14.18 0.54
C GLN A 499 9.03 -14.32 -0.73
N ALA A 500 8.37 -13.24 -1.15
CA ALA A 500 7.54 -13.24 -2.36
C ALA A 500 8.34 -13.45 -3.66
N ILE A 501 9.65 -13.23 -3.61
CA ILE A 501 10.57 -13.42 -4.74
C ILE A 501 11.31 -14.77 -4.63
N GLY A 502 11.47 -15.29 -3.40
CA GLY A 502 12.31 -16.46 -3.13
C GLY A 502 13.79 -16.13 -2.91
N LEU A 503 14.10 -14.92 -2.44
CA LEU A 503 15.47 -14.50 -2.12
C LEU A 503 15.87 -14.84 -0.68
N LYS A 504 17.16 -15.14 -0.49
CA LYS A 504 17.77 -15.12 0.85
C LYS A 504 17.64 -13.71 1.43
N PHE A 505 17.29 -13.62 2.70
CA PHE A 505 17.07 -12.34 3.39
C PHE A 505 18.08 -12.16 4.53
N TYR A 506 18.64 -10.96 4.65
CA TYR A 506 19.50 -10.56 5.76
C TYR A 506 19.03 -9.24 6.35
N VAL A 507 19.21 -9.04 7.66
CA VAL A 507 19.02 -7.73 8.28
C VAL A 507 20.31 -6.90 8.22
N PRO A 508 20.25 -5.56 8.24
CA PRO A 508 21.41 -4.71 8.04
C PRO A 508 22.45 -4.87 9.14
N GLU A 509 22.03 -5.10 10.38
CA GLU A 509 22.91 -5.33 11.54
C GLU A 509 23.81 -6.56 11.33
N GLU A 510 23.25 -7.63 10.81
CA GLU A 510 23.97 -8.89 10.54
C GLU A 510 24.86 -8.76 9.31
N TYR A 511 24.35 -8.12 8.25
CA TYR A 511 25.04 -8.06 6.98
C TYR A 511 26.16 -7.00 6.96
N PHE A 512 25.95 -5.84 7.59
CA PHE A 512 26.88 -4.72 7.58
C PHE A 512 27.56 -4.46 8.94
N GLY A 513 26.98 -4.89 10.05
CA GLY A 513 27.48 -4.56 11.40
C GLY A 513 28.83 -5.18 11.78
N SER A 514 29.29 -6.19 11.04
CA SER A 514 30.62 -6.81 11.18
C SER A 514 31.74 -6.02 10.50
#